data_AF-A0ABC8BVV5-F1
#
_entry.id   AF-A0ABC8BVV5-F1
#
_cell.length_a   1.000
_cell.length_b   1.000
_cell.length_c   1.000
_cell.angle_alpha   90.00
_cell.angle_beta   90.00
_cell.angle_gamma   90.00
#
_symmetry.space_group_name_H-M   'P 1'
#
loop_
_entity.id
_entity.type
_entity.pdbx_description
1 polymer ?
#
loop_
_entity_poly.entity_id
_entity_poly.type
_entity_poly.pdbx_seq_one_letter_code
_entity_poly.pdbx_strand_id
1 'polypeptide(L)'
;MSDGTGRRSYEGRSITVSFDAGLCEHSAVCVRGLPEVFDTGRRPWISPDGADAEQVAAVVRRCPSGALRYEHPEGGRGTGPLPSGC
;
A
#
# COMPACT_ATOMS: atom_id res chain seq x y z
N MET A 1 14.42 11.57 20.98
CA MET A 1 15.23 11.67 19.77
C MET A 1 14.35 11.22 18.61
N SER A 2 13.84 12.17 17.84
CA SER A 2 13.18 12.07 16.53
C SER A 2 12.30 10.83 16.24
N ASP A 3 11.02 10.93 16.58
CA ASP A 3 9.93 10.12 16.02
C ASP A 3 9.79 10.44 14.52
N GLY A 4 10.64 9.82 13.71
CA GLY A 4 10.66 9.96 12.27
C GLY A 4 10.09 8.73 11.61
N THR A 5 8.81 8.44 11.85
CA THR A 5 8.04 7.45 11.07
C THR A 5 7.99 7.94 9.62
N GLY A 6 9.00 7.56 8.83
CA GLY A 6 9.21 7.97 7.45
C GLY A 6 8.24 7.27 6.50
N ARG A 7 6.95 7.48 6.69
CA ARG A 7 5.91 7.01 5.79
C ARG A 7 5.94 7.85 4.51
N ARG A 8 6.01 7.19 3.36
CA ARG A 8 6.01 7.80 2.03
C ARG A 8 4.71 7.44 1.33
N SER A 9 3.94 8.43 0.93
CA SER A 9 2.69 8.23 0.19
C SER A 9 2.91 8.46 -1.30
N TYR A 10 2.31 7.59 -2.11
CA TYR A 10 2.37 7.58 -3.56
C TYR A 10 0.94 7.62 -4.06
N GLU A 11 0.53 8.79 -4.54
CA GLU A 11 -0.80 9.01 -5.08
C GLU A 11 -0.85 8.54 -6.53
N GLY A 12 -1.80 7.66 -6.83
CA GLY A 12 -2.09 7.21 -8.18
C GLY A 12 -3.46 7.68 -8.64
N ARG A 13 -3.76 7.46 -9.93
CA ARG A 13 -5.07 7.83 -10.49
C ARG A 13 -6.23 7.05 -9.87
N SER A 14 -6.01 5.78 -9.52
CA SER A 14 -7.06 4.88 -9.02
C SER A 14 -6.85 4.41 -7.57
N ILE A 15 -5.64 4.55 -7.04
CA ILE A 15 -5.28 4.09 -5.70
C ILE A 15 -4.08 4.88 -5.18
N THR A 16 -4.08 5.19 -3.89
CA THR A 16 -2.96 5.80 -3.18
C THR A 16 -2.30 4.76 -2.31
N VAL A 17 -0.99 4.59 -2.45
CA VAL A 17 -0.19 3.61 -1.70
C VAL A 17 0.72 4.33 -0.72
N SER A 18 0.60 4.00 0.56
CA SER A 18 1.50 4.45 1.62
C SER A 18 2.49 3.34 1.99
N PHE A 19 3.77 3.68 2.05
CA PHE A 19 4.84 2.78 2.45
C PHE A 19 5.51 3.26 3.73
N ASP A 20 5.65 2.36 4.69
CA ASP A 20 6.30 2.61 5.97
C ASP A 20 7.61 1.84 6.07
N ALA A 21 8.74 2.55 6.02
CA ALA A 21 10.06 1.93 6.11
C ALA A 21 10.32 1.33 7.49
N GLY A 22 9.67 1.83 8.55
CA GLY A 22 9.85 1.34 9.92
C GLY A 22 9.24 -0.04 10.15
N LEU A 23 8.20 -0.40 9.38
CA LEU A 23 7.53 -1.69 9.44
C LEU A 23 8.00 -2.67 8.36
N CYS A 24 8.80 -2.22 7.39
CA CYS A 24 9.21 -3.07 6.27
C CYS A 24 10.31 -4.05 6.69
N GLU A 25 9.99 -5.34 6.67
CA GLU A 25 10.95 -6.42 6.93
C GLU A 25 11.80 -6.82 5.70
N HIS A 26 11.68 -6.08 4.58
CA HIS A 26 12.38 -6.35 3.31
C HIS A 26 12.13 -7.76 2.72
N SER A 27 10.93 -8.31 2.94
CA SER A 27 10.48 -9.62 2.40
C SER A 27 10.48 -9.71 0.86
N ALA A 28 10.55 -8.57 0.15
CA ALA A 28 10.52 -8.45 -1.31
C ALA A 28 9.27 -9.04 -2.01
N VAL A 29 8.23 -9.43 -1.25
CA VAL A 29 6.96 -9.95 -1.78
C VAL A 29 6.26 -8.94 -2.68
N CYS A 30 6.34 -7.65 -2.35
CA CYS A 30 5.76 -6.58 -3.16
C CYS A 30 6.41 -6.47 -4.55
N VAL A 31 7.74 -6.39 -4.59
CA VAL A 31 8.53 -6.31 -5.82
C VAL A 31 8.40 -7.58 -6.66
N ARG A 32 8.38 -8.76 -6.03
CA ARG A 32 8.19 -10.04 -6.74
C ARG A 32 6.75 -10.25 -7.23
N GLY A 33 5.78 -9.70 -6.52
CA GLY A 33 4.36 -9.82 -6.86
C GLY A 33 3.93 -8.88 -7.98
N LEU A 34 4.46 -7.66 -7.99
CA LEU A 34 4.09 -6.62 -8.96
C LEU A 34 5.29 -5.70 -9.27
N PRO A 35 6.28 -6.17 -10.04
CA PRO A 35 7.49 -5.39 -10.37
C PRO A 35 7.19 -4.15 -11.22
N GLU A 36 6.06 -4.13 -11.93
CA GLU A 36 5.61 -2.96 -12.70
C GLU A 36 5.21 -1.77 -11.83
N VAL A 37 4.79 -2.03 -10.58
CA VAL A 37 4.39 -1.01 -9.58
C VAL A 37 5.49 -0.78 -8.55
N PHE A 38 6.09 -1.85 -8.02
CA PHE A 38 7.12 -1.79 -6.99
C PHE A 38 8.50 -2.06 -7.59
N ASP A 39 9.24 -1.00 -7.90
CA ASP A 39 10.55 -1.07 -8.54
C ASP A 39 11.56 -0.18 -7.80
N THR A 40 12.42 -0.81 -7.01
CA THR A 40 13.47 -0.12 -6.23
C THR A 40 14.56 0.51 -7.09
N GLY A 41 14.67 0.16 -8.37
CA GLY A 41 15.65 0.71 -9.31
C GLY A 41 15.20 2.01 -9.97
N ARG A 42 13.91 2.36 -9.89
CA ARG A 42 13.36 3.58 -10.49
C ARG A 42 12.89 4.60 -9.43
N ARG A 43 12.73 5.86 -9.85
CA ARG A 43 12.21 6.94 -9.01
C ARG A 43 11.05 7.63 -9.74
N PRO A 44 9.82 7.61 -9.20
CA PRO A 44 9.41 7.01 -7.92
C PRO A 44 9.40 5.46 -7.96
N TRP A 45 9.82 4.83 -6.86
CA TRP A 45 9.95 3.36 -6.77
C TRP A 45 8.62 2.64 -6.54
N ILE A 46 7.59 3.37 -6.11
CA ILE A 46 6.20 2.90 -6.08
C ILE A 46 5.44 3.74 -7.09
N SER A 47 4.75 3.07 -8.01
CA SER A 47 3.95 3.70 -9.05
C SER A 47 2.60 3.00 -9.13
N PRO A 48 1.61 3.44 -8.32
CA PRO A 48 0.28 2.82 -8.31
C PRO A 48 -0.39 2.79 -9.69
N ASP A 49 -0.05 3.71 -10.58
CA ASP A 49 -0.54 3.75 -11.98
C ASP A 49 0.05 2.67 -12.91
N GLY A 50 1.04 1.91 -12.44
CA GLY A 50 1.70 0.88 -13.25
C GLY A 50 0.83 -0.36 -13.48
N ALA A 51 -0.17 -0.60 -12.62
CA ALA A 51 -1.08 -1.73 -12.68
C ALA A 51 -2.49 -1.34 -12.19
N ASP A 52 -3.43 -2.28 -12.26
CA ASP A 52 -4.76 -2.11 -11.68
C ASP A 52 -4.72 -1.97 -10.15
N ALA A 53 -5.57 -1.08 -9.62
CA ALA A 53 -5.72 -0.84 -8.19
C ALA A 53 -5.98 -2.13 -7.40
N GLU A 54 -6.75 -3.07 -7.98
CA GLU A 54 -7.02 -4.36 -7.36
C GLU A 54 -5.77 -5.25 -7.24
N GLN A 55 -4.90 -5.25 -8.26
CA GLN A 55 -3.66 -6.02 -8.23
C GLN A 55 -2.69 -5.44 -7.20
N VAL A 56 -2.59 -4.11 -7.15
CA VAL A 56 -1.82 -3.40 -6.13
C VAL A 56 -2.34 -3.77 -4.74
N ALA A 57 -3.65 -3.65 -4.51
CA ALA A 57 -4.27 -4.01 -3.24
C ALA A 57 -4.03 -5.48 -2.87
N ALA A 58 -4.12 -6.41 -3.82
CA ALA A 58 -3.84 -7.83 -3.59
C ALA A 58 -2.41 -8.07 -3.14
N VAL A 59 -1.43 -7.39 -3.74
CA VAL A 59 -0.01 -7.51 -3.39
C VAL A 59 0.27 -6.85 -2.04
N VAL A 60 -0.34 -5.69 -1.77
CA VAL A 60 -0.26 -5.02 -0.48
C VAL A 60 -0.80 -5.92 0.64
N ARG A 61 -1.92 -6.62 0.41
CA ARG A 61 -2.49 -7.61 1.37
C ARG A 61 -1.59 -8.82 1.61
N ARG A 62 -0.65 -9.14 0.71
CA ARG A 62 0.32 -10.24 0.88
C ARG A 62 1.52 -9.84 1.73
N CYS A 63 1.65 -8.55 2.10
CA CYS A 63 2.72 -8.09 2.97
C CYS A 63 2.48 -8.60 4.41
N PRO A 64 3.34 -9.49 4.94
CA PRO A 64 3.14 -10.04 6.29
C PRO A 64 3.37 -8.99 7.38
N SER A 65 4.23 -8.01 7.13
CA SER A 65 4.57 -6.96 8.09
C SER A 65 3.58 -5.79 8.13
N GLY A 66 2.66 -5.69 7.16
CA GLY A 66 1.73 -4.57 7.06
C GLY A 66 2.39 -3.22 6.74
N ALA A 67 3.62 -3.22 6.22
CA ALA A 67 4.38 -2.00 5.89
C ALA A 67 3.77 -1.19 4.73
N LEU A 68 2.97 -1.83 3.89
CA LEU A 68 2.27 -1.21 2.78
C LEU A 68 0.79 -1.04 3.15
N ARG A 69 0.25 0.13 2.85
CA ARG A 69 -1.17 0.44 2.99
C ARG A 69 -1.70 1.06 1.71
N TYR A 70 -2.95 0.83 1.38
CA TYR A 70 -3.59 1.40 0.20
C TYR A 70 -4.89 2.08 0.58
N GLU A 71 -5.23 3.14 -0.16
CA GLU A 71 -6.44 3.94 0.02
C GLU A 71 -7.02 4.25 -1.36
N HIS A 72 -8.34 4.11 -1.52
CA HIS A 72 -9.02 4.47 -2.76
C HIS A 72 -9.43 5.96 -2.66
N PRO A 73 -9.17 6.78 -3.70
CA PRO A 73 -9.56 8.20 -3.69
C PRO A 73 -11.09 8.38 -3.65
N GLU A 74 -11.84 7.37 -4.06
CA GLU A 74 -13.29 7.27 -3.91
C GLU A 74 -13.62 6.85 -2.46
N GLY A 75 -13.73 7.81 -1.55
CA GLY A 75 -14.10 7.54 -0.16
C GLY A 75 -15.46 6.84 -0.06
N GLY A 76 -15.50 5.57 0.39
CA GLY A 76 -16.77 4.97 0.78
C GLY A 76 -16.84 3.44 0.90
N ARG A 77 -16.59 2.97 2.12
CA ARG A 77 -17.39 1.92 2.78
C ARG A 77 -17.15 0.46 2.36
N GLY A 78 -16.09 -0.14 2.89
CA GLY A 78 -15.96 -1.59 3.08
C GLY A 78 -16.24 -2.00 4.52
N THR A 79 -17.52 -2.23 4.84
CA THR A 79 -18.06 -3.11 5.89
C THR A 79 -17.28 -3.27 7.21
N GLY A 80 -17.75 -2.56 8.23
CA GLY A 80 -18.02 -3.20 9.51
C GLY A 80 -19.52 -3.04 9.74
N PRO A 81 -20.35 -4.09 9.71
CA PRO A 81 -21.67 -3.96 10.30
C PRO A 81 -21.43 -3.60 11.77
N LEU A 82 -21.82 -2.38 12.13
CA LEU A 82 -22.05 -2.00 13.52
C LEU A 82 -22.94 -3.12 14.11
N PRO A 83 -22.61 -3.74 15.25
CA PRO A 83 -23.57 -4.59 15.92
C PRO A 83 -24.75 -3.70 16.32
N SER A 84 -25.85 -3.77 15.56
CA SER A 84 -27.15 -3.34 16.02
C SER A 84 -27.67 -4.42 16.97
N GLY A 85 -27.87 -4.08 18.25
CA GLY A 85 -28.68 -4.92 19.13
C GLY A 85 -28.47 -4.69 20.62
N CYS A 86 -29.39 -3.89 21.19
CA CYS A 86 -29.80 -3.66 22.60
C CYS A 86 -28.75 -3.27 23.65
#